data_AF-A0A4Y3RKM6-F1
#
_entry.id   AF-A0A4Y3RKM6-F1
#
_cell.length_a   1.000
_cell.length_b   1.000
_cell.length_c   1.000
_cell.angle_alpha   90.00
_cell.angle_beta   90.00
_cell.angle_gamma   90.00
#
_symmetry.space_group_name_H-M   'P 1'
#
loop_
_entity.id
_entity.type
_entity.pdbx_description
1 polymer ?
#
loop_
_entity_poly.entity_id
_entity_poly.type
_entity_poly.pdbx_seq_one_letter_code
_entity_poly.pdbx_strand_id
1 'polypeptide(L)'
;MIFHNALDIAEIVRQLQEEGYAVDPEDLAHISPYLTEHVRRFGEYSTHELGLVPEAYDPHLDVDFSPLRGDAPPAPDGYGQAA
;
A
#
# COMPACT_ATOMS: atom_id res chain seq x y z
N MET A 1 -8.74 -5.02 8.59
CA MET A 1 -8.05 -5.78 7.52
C MET A 1 -7.29 -4.92 6.53
N ILE A 2 -7.85 -3.79 6.04
CA ILE A 2 -7.13 -2.88 5.10
C ILE A 2 -5.84 -2.33 5.73
N PHE A 3 -5.89 -1.95 7.01
CA PHE A 3 -4.75 -1.37 7.71
C PHE A 3 -3.59 -2.37 7.89
N HIS A 4 -3.86 -3.60 8.32
CA HIS A 4 -2.81 -4.61 8.51
C HIS A 4 -2.09 -4.95 7.20
N ASN A 5 -2.81 -5.12 6.10
CA ASN A 5 -2.16 -5.42 4.82
C ASN A 5 -1.26 -4.27 4.34
N ALA A 6 -1.72 -3.02 4.48
CA ALA A 6 -0.88 -1.86 4.17
C ALA A 6 0.36 -1.77 5.09
N LEU A 7 0.23 -2.17 6.36
CA LEU A 7 1.37 -2.25 7.28
C LEU A 7 2.37 -3.34 6.85
N ASP A 8 1.89 -4.54 6.54
CA ASP A 8 2.74 -5.66 6.11
C ASP A 8 3.52 -5.30 4.84
N ILE A 9 2.85 -4.67 3.86
CA ILE A 9 3.49 -4.19 2.63
C ILE A 9 4.54 -3.13 2.95
N ALA A 10 4.24 -2.16 3.82
CA ALA A 10 5.19 -1.11 4.20
C ALA A 10 6.41 -1.69 4.94
N GLU A 11 6.23 -2.71 5.77
CA GLU A 11 7.32 -3.38 6.46
C GLU A 11 8.24 -4.14 5.50
N ILE A 12 7.68 -4.88 4.54
CA ILE A 12 8.46 -5.56 3.50
C ILE A 12 9.26 -4.55 2.66
N VAL A 13 8.66 -3.42 2.29
CA VAL A 13 9.38 -2.40 1.52
C VAL A 13 10.55 -1.80 2.31
N ARG A 14 10.39 -1.57 3.63
CA ARG A 14 11.51 -1.12 4.47
C ARG A 14 12.65 -2.14 4.51
N GLN A 15 12.34 -3.43 4.64
CA GLN A 15 13.37 -4.48 4.59
C GLN A 15 14.12 -4.48 3.25
N LEU A 16 13.40 -4.35 2.13
CA LEU A 16 14.02 -4.24 0.81
C LEU A 16 14.94 -3.02 0.70
N GLN A 17 14.54 -1.87 1.26
CA GLN A 17 15.37 -0.67 1.29
C GLN A 17 16.63 -0.84 2.15
N GLU A 18 16.51 -1.51 3.31
CA GLU A 18 17.65 -1.84 4.17
C GLU A 18 18.64 -2.79 3.48
N GLU A 19 18.15 -3.70 2.65
CA GLU A 19 18.97 -4.57 1.79
C GLU A 19 19.59 -3.84 0.58
N GLY A 20 19.22 -2.58 0.36
CA GLY A 20 19.74 -1.73 -0.72
C GLY A 20 18.98 -1.84 -2.04
N TYR A 21 17.80 -2.45 -2.05
CA TYR A 21 16.92 -2.48 -3.23
C TYR A 21 16.14 -1.18 -3.36
N ALA A 22 16.14 -0.63 -4.58
CA ALA A 22 15.24 0.46 -4.94
C ALA A 22 13.84 -0.10 -5.22
N VAL A 23 12.81 0.55 -4.69
CA VAL A 23 11.40 0.18 -4.88
C VAL A 23 10.71 1.26 -5.71
N ASP A 24 10.16 0.88 -6.86
CA ASP A 24 9.45 1.78 -7.75
C ASP A 24 8.03 2.08 -7.20
N PRO A 25 7.61 3.36 -7.11
CA PRO A 25 6.24 3.70 -6.75
C PRO A 25 5.16 3.04 -7.63
N GLU A 26 5.44 2.80 -8.92
CA GLU A 26 4.51 2.15 -9.86
C GLU A 26 4.33 0.67 -9.52
N ASP A 27 5.39 -0.03 -9.09
CA ASP A 27 5.30 -1.41 -8.63
C ASP A 27 4.41 -1.53 -7.40
N LEU A 28 4.55 -0.59 -6.44
CA LEU A 28 3.68 -0.53 -5.26
C LEU A 28 2.24 -0.19 -5.62
N ALA A 29 2.00 0.66 -6.63
CA ALA A 29 0.66 1.01 -7.08
C ALA A 29 -0.10 -0.17 -7.70
N HIS A 30 0.62 -1.12 -8.30
CA HIS A 30 0.05 -2.38 -8.81
C HIS A 30 -0.30 -3.38 -7.69
N ILE A 31 0.34 -3.26 -6.52
CA ILE A 31 -0.02 -4.05 -5.34
C ILE A 31 -1.28 -3.44 -4.72
N SER A 32 -2.43 -4.03 -5.03
CA SER A 32 -3.66 -3.68 -4.33
C SER A 32 -3.53 -4.09 -2.85
N PRO A 33 -3.77 -3.19 -1.88
CA PRO A 33 -3.78 -3.52 -0.43
C PRO A 33 -4.90 -4.50 -0.01
N TYR A 34 -5.62 -5.03 -0.99
CA TYR A 34 -6.63 -6.05 -0.81
C TYR A 34 -5.98 -7.40 -1.03
N LEU A 35 -5.83 -8.15 0.06
CA LEU A 35 -5.54 -9.58 0.04
C LEU A 35 -6.58 -10.28 -0.85
N THR A 36 -6.19 -10.68 -2.07
CA THR A 36 -7.05 -11.42 -3.00
C THR A 36 -7.25 -12.88 -2.57
N GLU A 37 -6.46 -13.37 -1.61
CA GLU A 37 -6.66 -14.68 -0.97
C GLU A 37 -7.23 -14.58 0.45
N HIS A 38 -8.46 -15.08 0.61
CA HIS A 38 -9.03 -15.65 1.83
C HIS A 38 -8.76 -14.95 3.17
N VAL A 39 -9.38 -13.78 3.36
CA VAL A 39 -9.73 -13.33 4.72
C VAL A 39 -10.68 -14.37 5.32
N ARG A 40 -10.23 -15.14 6.33
CA ARG A 40 -11.10 -16.02 7.14
C ARG A 40 -12.05 -15.14 7.97
N ARG A 41 -13.11 -14.63 7.35
CA ARG A 41 -14.07 -13.68 7.94
C ARG A 41 -14.82 -14.23 9.17
N PHE A 42 -14.67 -15.52 9.48
CA PHE A 42 -15.30 -16.20 10.62
C PHE A 42 -14.35 -17.16 11.37
N GLY A 43 -13.05 -16.83 11.44
CA GLY A 43 -12.09 -17.57 12.27
C GLY A 43 -12.02 -17.02 13.70
N GLU A 44 -11.67 -17.88 14.66
CA GLU A 44 -11.37 -17.50 16.04
C GLU A 44 -10.15 -16.57 16.06
N TYR A 45 -10.35 -15.28 16.35
CA TYR A 45 -9.24 -14.35 16.54
C TYR A 45 -8.64 -14.65 17.92
N SER A 46 -7.42 -15.17 17.97
CA SER A 46 -6.70 -15.35 19.23
C SER A 46 -6.48 -13.99 19.87
N THR A 47 -7.09 -13.75 21.02
CA THR A 47 -6.97 -12.48 21.77
C THR A 47 -5.62 -12.33 22.47
N HIS A 48 -4.70 -13.28 22.28
CA HIS A 48 -3.38 -13.31 22.92
C HIS A 48 -2.52 -12.08 22.63
N GLU A 49 -2.78 -11.37 21.54
CA GLU A 49 -2.02 -10.17 21.14
C GLU A 49 -2.72 -8.85 21.49
N LEU A 50 -3.95 -8.87 22.00
CA LEU A 50 -4.70 -7.65 22.35
C LEU A 50 -4.11 -6.86 23.53
N GLY A 51 -3.16 -7.45 24.26
CA GLY A 51 -2.47 -6.79 25.38
C GLY A 51 -1.10 -6.20 25.03
N LEU A 52 -0.62 -6.41 23.79
CA LEU A 52 0.65 -5.88 23.34
C LEU A 52 0.42 -4.50 22.71
N VAL A 53 1.02 -3.47 23.29
CA VAL A 53 1.07 -2.16 22.66
C VAL A 53 2.02 -2.29 21.46
N PRO A 54 1.54 -2.09 20.22
CA PRO A 54 2.42 -2.14 19.06
C PRO A 54 3.48 -1.04 19.18
N GLU A 55 4.64 -1.29 18.59
CA GLU A 55 5.64 -0.25 18.42
C GLU A 55 5.04 0.97 17.71
N ALA A 56 5.60 2.15 17.98
CA ALA A 56 5.11 3.38 17.39
C ALA A 56 5.12 3.26 15.87
N TYR A 57 3.96 3.53 15.26
CA TYR A 57 3.81 3.44 13.81
C TYR A 57 4.71 4.47 13.11
N ASP A 58 5.66 4.00 12.31
CA ASP A 58 6.45 4.82 11.40
C ASP A 58 5.85 4.78 9.98
N PRO A 59 5.27 5.90 9.50
CA PRO A 59 4.71 5.98 8.15
C PRO A 59 5.76 6.25 7.05
N HIS A 60 7.02 6.50 7.40
CA HIS A 60 8.03 6.91 6.41
C HIS A 60 8.44 5.74 5.50
N LEU A 61 8.55 6.03 4.21
CA LEU A 61 9.05 5.12 3.19
C LEU A 61 9.90 5.92 2.20
N ASP A 62 11.10 5.45 1.90
CA ASP A 62 11.98 6.14 0.94
C ASP A 62 11.60 5.81 -0.51
N VAL A 63 10.39 6.23 -0.90
CA VAL A 63 9.84 6.04 -2.24
C VAL A 63 9.30 7.39 -2.72
N ASP A 64 9.76 7.83 -3.89
CA ASP A 64 9.25 9.05 -4.52
C ASP A 64 7.94 8.75 -5.25
N PHE A 65 6.81 9.07 -4.63
CA PHE A 65 5.49 8.93 -5.24
C PHE A 65 5.10 10.10 -6.17
N SER A 66 5.97 11.09 -6.40
CA SER A 66 5.71 12.21 -7.32
C SER A 66 5.28 11.79 -8.72
N PRO A 67 5.85 10.72 -9.35
CA PRO A 67 5.43 10.25 -10.66
C PRO A 67 3.96 9.82 -10.74
N LEU A 68 3.37 9.34 -9.64
CA LEU A 68 1.97 8.92 -9.59
C LEU A 68 0.97 10.09 -9.49
N ARG A 69 1.43 11.30 -9.14
CA ARG A 69 0.53 12.47 -9.01
C ARG A 69 0.01 12.99 -10.34
N GLY A 70 0.56 12.56 -11.46
CA GLY A 70 0.03 12.87 -12.79
C GLY A 70 0.30 14.29 -13.27
N ASP A 71 1.56 14.75 -13.24
CA ASP A 71 2.01 15.89 -14.07
C ASP A 71 2.16 15.50 -15.56
N ALA A 72 1.51 14.41 -15.99
CA ALA A 72 1.26 14.17 -17.39
C ALA A 72 0.28 15.26 -17.89
N PRO A 73 0.56 15.90 -19.05
CA PRO A 73 -0.38 16.87 -19.61
C PRO A 73 -1.77 16.25 -19.69
N PRO A 74 -2.85 16.99 -19.40
CA PRO A 74 -4.20 16.46 -19.48
C PRO A 74 -4.36 15.82 -20.86
N ALA A 75 -4.74 14.54 -20.87
CA ALA A 75 -5.14 13.88 -22.10
C ALA A 75 -6.15 14.80 -22.79
N PRO A 76 -6.01 15.08 -24.10
CA PRO A 76 -6.86 16.07 -24.76
C PRO A 76 -8.32 15.70 -24.51
N ASP A 77 -9.07 16.64 -23.93
CA ASP A 77 -10.45 16.51 -23.49
C ASP A 77 -11.31 15.93 -24.64
N GLY A 78 -11.46 14.61 -24.61
CA GLY A 78 -12.00 13.82 -25.70
C GLY A 78 -13.36 13.24 -25.40
N TYR A 79 -14.18 13.92 -24.61
CA TYR A 79 -15.62 13.62 -24.51
C TYR A 79 -16.42 14.91 -24.54
N GLY A 80 -16.50 15.48 -25.75
CA GLY A 80 -17.47 16.49 -26.11
C GLY A 80 -18.90 15.92 -26.14
N GLN A 81 -19.78 16.70 -25.52
CA GLN A 81 -21.23 16.79 -25.67
C GLN A 81 -22.01 15.86 -26.63
N ALA A 82 -23.15 15.43 -26.08
CA ALA A 82 -24.51 15.39 -26.64
C ALA A 82 -24.92 14.23 -27.57
N ALA A 83 -25.94 13.49 -27.13
CA ALA A 83 -27.31 13.63 -27.65
C ALA A 83 -28.34 13.25 -26.56
#